data_AF-A0A671NYY9-F1
#
_entry.id   AF-A0A671NYY9-F1
#
_cell.length_a   1.000
_cell.length_b   1.000
_cell.length_c   1.000
_cell.angle_alpha   90.00
_cell.angle_beta   90.00
_cell.angle_gamma   90.00
#
_symmetry.space_group_name_H-M   'P 1'
#
loop_
_entity.id
_entity.type
_entity.pdbx_description
1 polymer ?
#
loop_
_entity_poly.entity_id
_entity_poly.type
_entity_poly.pdbx_seq_one_letter_code
_entity_poly.pdbx_strand_id
1 'polypeptide(L)'
;MSQQTDGAFSDNGFDHSFFAENAHKGSLVSRANSIGSTSASSVPNTDDEDSDNRHETPYKESYKDRRRQAHTQAEQKRRDAIKKGYDDLQSIVPTCQQQSDFVMATQKMSKATVLQKTIDYIQFLHKEKKKQEEDVSTLRKEVMALKIMKTNYEHIVKAHQNNPQQGSEQVSDQVKFSVFQSIMDSLFQSFSASVSVNSFQELSACVFSWIEEHCKPQYVLIPIRQSNLEMH
;
A
#
# COMPACT_ATOMS: atom_id res chain seq x y z
N MET A 1 -4.38 -56.24 15.85
CA MET A 1 -5.38 -55.61 16.74
C MET A 1 -4.57 -54.81 17.75
N SER A 2 -4.55 -53.49 17.79
CA SER A 2 -5.65 -52.54 17.57
C SER A 2 -5.14 -51.22 16.98
N GLN A 3 -5.99 -50.64 16.16
CA GLN A 3 -5.88 -49.32 15.53
C GLN A 3 -6.00 -48.20 16.58
N GLN A 4 -5.37 -47.06 16.32
CA GLN A 4 -5.92 -45.77 16.75
C GLN A 4 -5.70 -44.73 15.64
N THR A 5 -6.80 -44.08 15.32
CA THR A 5 -7.13 -43.34 14.10
C THR A 5 -7.03 -41.83 14.30
N ASP A 6 -6.66 -41.15 13.21
CA ASP A 6 -7.19 -39.89 12.70
C ASP A 6 -7.15 -38.61 13.56
N GLY A 7 -6.17 -37.76 13.25
CA GLY A 7 -6.29 -36.30 13.35
C GLY A 7 -6.67 -35.72 11.99
N ALA A 8 -7.97 -35.66 11.70
CA ALA A 8 -8.52 -35.03 10.51
C ALA A 8 -8.20 -33.52 10.46
N PHE A 9 -7.38 -33.09 9.51
CA PHE A 9 -7.39 -31.70 9.05
C PHE A 9 -8.27 -31.68 7.80
N SER A 10 -9.51 -31.23 7.99
CA SER A 10 -10.51 -31.13 6.94
C SER A 10 -9.99 -30.37 5.73
N ASP A 11 -9.92 -31.12 4.63
CA ASP A 11 -10.18 -30.70 3.28
C ASP A 11 -11.46 -29.84 3.23
N ASN A 12 -11.28 -28.52 3.19
CA ASN A 12 -12.26 -27.65 2.56
C ASN A 12 -11.67 -27.26 1.20
N GLY A 13 -11.90 -28.13 0.21
CA GLY A 13 -12.81 -27.82 -0.87
C GLY A 13 -12.61 -26.43 -1.46
N PHE A 14 -12.04 -26.42 -2.67
CA PHE A 14 -12.11 -25.32 -3.63
C PHE A 14 -13.45 -24.57 -3.53
N ASP A 15 -13.45 -23.40 -2.91
CA ASP A 15 -14.57 -22.48 -3.01
C ASP A 15 -14.43 -21.74 -4.35
N HIS A 16 -14.94 -22.38 -5.40
CA HIS A 16 -15.08 -21.85 -6.76
C HIS A 16 -16.22 -20.80 -6.83
N SER A 17 -16.37 -19.99 -5.78
CA SER A 17 -17.44 -19.01 -5.59
C SER A 17 -16.90 -17.59 -5.39
N PHE A 18 -15.58 -17.38 -5.26
CA PHE A 18 -15.01 -16.03 -5.18
C PHE A 18 -14.75 -15.37 -6.54
N PHE A 19 -15.10 -16.05 -7.65
CA PHE A 19 -14.98 -15.55 -9.02
C PHE A 19 -16.27 -14.90 -9.56
N ALA A 20 -17.29 -14.74 -8.72
CA ALA A 20 -18.47 -13.95 -9.06
C ALA A 20 -18.38 -12.55 -8.44
N GLU A 21 -18.12 -11.58 -9.32
CA GLU A 21 -18.75 -10.26 -9.28
C GLU A 21 -18.43 -9.35 -8.08
N ASN A 22 -17.44 -8.46 -8.30
CA ASN A 22 -17.47 -7.13 -7.71
C ASN A 22 -17.07 -6.08 -8.75
N ALA A 23 -17.84 -6.02 -9.83
CA ALA A 23 -18.11 -4.73 -10.46
C ALA A 23 -19.02 -3.95 -9.50
N HIS A 24 -18.42 -3.32 -8.47
CA HIS A 24 -19.15 -2.38 -7.65
C HIS A 24 -19.50 -1.18 -8.52
N LYS A 25 -20.74 -1.24 -9.05
CA LYS A 25 -21.52 -0.10 -9.52
C LYS A 25 -21.29 1.04 -8.53
N GLY A 26 -20.74 2.15 -9.01
CA GLY A 26 -20.90 3.43 -8.34
C GLY A 26 -22.40 3.67 -8.18
N SER A 27 -22.91 3.47 -6.96
CA SER A 27 -24.22 3.94 -6.58
C SER A 27 -24.12 5.46 -6.51
N LEU A 28 -24.34 6.09 -7.66
CA LEU A 28 -24.76 7.49 -7.70
C LEU A 28 -26.08 7.55 -6.94
N VAL A 29 -26.04 8.10 -5.73
CA VAL A 29 -27.25 8.59 -5.08
C VAL A 29 -27.72 9.79 -5.89
N SER A 30 -28.44 9.51 -6.97
CA SER A 30 -29.31 10.48 -7.64
C SER A 30 -30.46 10.77 -6.68
N ARG A 31 -30.27 11.72 -5.77
CA ARG A 31 -31.40 12.41 -5.15
C ARG A 31 -31.94 13.40 -6.17
N ALA A 32 -32.90 12.92 -6.95
CA ALA A 32 -33.83 13.79 -7.66
C ALA A 32 -34.70 14.50 -6.62
N ASN A 33 -34.39 15.76 -6.32
CA ASN A 33 -35.37 16.72 -5.85
C ASN A 33 -35.67 17.66 -7.02
N SER A 34 -36.57 17.22 -7.89
CA SER A 34 -37.32 18.09 -8.77
C SER A 34 -38.69 18.29 -8.12
N ILE A 35 -38.83 19.41 -7.42
CA ILE A 35 -40.10 20.11 -7.32
C ILE A 35 -39.80 21.52 -7.76
N GLY A 36 -40.13 21.80 -9.02
CA GLY A 36 -40.31 23.16 -9.46
C GLY A 36 -41.39 23.82 -8.62
N SER A 37 -41.10 25.03 -8.17
CA SER A 37 -42.00 26.18 -8.26
C SER A 37 -41.30 27.36 -7.58
N THR A 38 -41.03 28.38 -8.38
CA THR A 38 -41.27 29.79 -8.08
C THR A 38 -41.41 30.15 -6.60
N SER A 39 -40.46 30.94 -6.09
CA SER A 39 -40.78 32.30 -5.63
C SER A 39 -39.48 33.00 -5.29
N ALA A 40 -39.27 34.13 -5.96
CA ALA A 40 -38.41 35.18 -5.47
C ALA A 40 -38.75 35.41 -3.99
N SER A 41 -37.74 35.32 -3.12
CA SER A 41 -37.79 36.06 -1.85
C SER A 41 -37.49 37.52 -2.20
N SER A 42 -38.44 38.18 -2.85
CA SER A 42 -38.56 39.62 -2.75
C SER A 42 -38.70 39.93 -1.26
N VAL A 43 -37.67 40.57 -0.72
CA VAL A 43 -37.80 41.31 0.53
C VAL A 43 -39.00 42.23 0.32
N PRO A 44 -40.08 42.16 1.12
CA PRO A 44 -41.03 43.25 1.11
C PRO A 44 -40.31 44.40 1.82
N ASN A 45 -39.58 45.20 1.06
CA ASN A 45 -39.49 46.62 1.36
C ASN A 45 -40.93 47.11 1.30
N THR A 46 -41.59 47.07 2.44
CA THR A 46 -42.75 47.92 2.71
C THR A 46 -42.17 49.29 3.00
N ASP A 47 -41.71 49.91 1.91
CA ASP A 47 -41.52 51.34 1.81
C ASP A 47 -42.82 51.83 1.16
N ASP A 48 -43.81 52.07 2.00
CA ASP A 48 -45.02 52.84 1.70
C ASP A 48 -45.67 53.14 3.06
N GLU A 49 -45.38 54.34 3.56
CA GLU A 49 -46.36 55.38 3.85
C GLU A 49 -45.71 56.44 4.75
N ASP A 50 -45.40 57.57 4.11
CA ASP A 50 -45.28 58.88 4.75
C ASP A 50 -46.62 59.19 5.44
N SER A 51 -46.68 59.02 6.76
CA SER A 51 -47.75 59.60 7.56
C SER A 51 -47.26 59.90 8.96
N ASP A 52 -46.88 61.16 9.08
CA ASP A 52 -47.15 62.05 10.20
C ASP A 52 -46.82 61.50 11.60
N ASN A 53 -45.65 61.95 12.04
CA ASN A 53 -45.18 62.01 13.41
C ASN A 53 -46.30 62.39 14.42
N ARG A 54 -46.99 61.40 15.02
CA ARG A 54 -47.68 61.55 16.31
C ARG A 54 -48.06 60.19 16.92
N HIS A 55 -47.23 59.79 17.88
CA HIS A 55 -47.47 58.77 18.93
C HIS A 55 -47.19 57.30 18.55
N GLU A 56 -45.90 56.96 18.39
CA GLU A 56 -45.45 55.57 18.54
C GLU A 56 -45.73 55.08 19.98
N THR A 57 -46.59 54.08 20.11
CA THR A 57 -46.89 53.47 21.41
C THR A 57 -45.67 52.66 21.89
N PRO A 58 -45.25 52.77 23.17
CA PRO A 58 -44.06 52.10 23.72
C PRO A 58 -44.00 50.58 23.48
N TYR A 59 -45.17 49.97 23.27
CA TYR A 59 -45.31 48.54 22.99
C TYR A 59 -44.77 48.12 21.63
N LYS A 60 -44.97 48.89 20.54
CA LYS A 60 -44.46 48.51 19.20
C LYS A 60 -42.93 48.56 19.15
N GLU A 61 -42.31 49.50 19.86
CA GLU A 61 -40.85 49.61 19.93
C GLU A 61 -40.22 48.44 20.69
N SER A 62 -40.84 48.01 21.79
CA SER A 62 -40.41 46.83 22.56
C SER A 62 -40.40 45.53 21.73
N TYR A 63 -41.35 45.35 20.81
CA TYR A 63 -41.37 44.19 19.91
C TYR A 63 -40.26 44.23 18.86
N LYS A 64 -40.01 45.41 18.26
CA LYS A 64 -38.90 45.61 17.30
C LYS A 64 -37.55 45.35 17.99
N ASP A 65 -37.38 45.83 19.22
CA ASP A 65 -36.17 45.61 20.01
C ASP A 65 -35.96 44.14 20.38
N ARG A 66 -37.01 43.44 20.81
CA ARG A 66 -36.93 42.00 21.08
C ARG A 66 -36.50 41.22 19.83
N ARG A 67 -37.01 41.61 18.65
CA ARG A 67 -36.62 41.00 17.38
C ARG A 67 -35.16 41.28 17.03
N ARG A 68 -34.69 42.51 17.22
CA ARG A 68 -33.27 42.88 17.04
C ARG A 68 -32.36 42.07 17.97
N GLN A 69 -32.71 41.97 19.25
CA GLN A 69 -31.94 41.20 20.23
C GLN A 69 -31.86 39.71 19.89
N ALA A 70 -32.98 39.10 19.48
CA ALA A 70 -33.00 37.70 19.05
C ALA A 70 -32.12 37.48 17.81
N HIS A 71 -32.17 38.40 16.85
CA HIS A 71 -31.31 38.35 15.65
C HIS A 71 -29.82 38.46 16.01
N THR A 72 -29.45 39.41 16.87
CA THR A 72 -28.06 39.56 17.36
C THR A 72 -27.58 38.31 18.09
N GLN A 73 -28.42 37.71 18.95
CA GLN A 73 -28.08 36.46 19.66
C GLN A 73 -27.86 35.29 18.69
N ALA A 74 -28.72 35.14 17.68
CA ALA A 74 -28.59 34.10 16.68
C ALA A 74 -27.29 34.25 15.86
N GLU A 75 -26.96 35.48 15.44
CA GLU A 75 -25.72 35.76 14.71
C GLU A 75 -24.48 35.57 15.59
N GLN A 76 -24.53 35.93 16.88
CA GLN A 76 -23.43 35.67 17.81
C GLN A 76 -23.19 34.16 17.95
N LYS A 77 -24.25 33.37 18.16
CA LYS A 77 -24.15 31.90 18.21
C LYS A 77 -23.54 31.32 16.92
N ARG A 78 -23.92 31.85 15.75
CA ARG A 78 -23.32 31.46 14.47
C ARG A 78 -21.83 31.81 14.42
N ARG A 79 -21.43 32.99 14.87
CA ARG A 79 -20.02 33.42 14.92
C ARG A 79 -19.20 32.57 15.86
N ASP A 80 -19.74 32.23 17.02
CA ASP A 80 -19.07 31.37 18.01
C ASP A 80 -18.88 29.95 17.47
N ALA A 81 -19.87 29.41 16.76
CA ALA A 81 -19.74 28.12 16.07
C ALA A 81 -18.65 28.14 14.99
N ILE A 82 -18.57 29.22 14.19
CA ILE A 82 -17.51 29.39 13.19
C ILE A 82 -16.13 29.50 13.87
N LYS A 83 -16.04 30.28 14.96
CA LYS A 83 -14.80 30.45 15.72
C LYS A 83 -14.31 29.10 16.26
N LYS A 84 -15.21 28.30 16.84
CA LYS A 84 -14.88 26.93 17.26
C LYS A 84 -14.36 26.08 16.09
N GLY A 85 -14.98 26.16 14.92
CA GLY A 85 -14.49 25.45 13.73
C GLY A 85 -13.07 25.83 13.33
N TYR A 86 -12.66 27.11 13.50
CA TYR A 86 -11.27 27.51 13.28
C TYR A 86 -10.32 26.94 14.33
N ASP A 87 -10.73 26.92 15.60
CA ASP A 87 -9.94 26.33 16.69
C ASP A 87 -9.74 24.82 16.45
N ASP A 88 -10.80 24.11 16.03
CA ASP A 88 -10.75 22.69 15.65
C ASP A 88 -9.80 22.47 14.46
N LEU A 89 -9.88 23.29 13.39
CA LEU A 89 -8.95 23.21 12.26
C LEU A 89 -7.49 23.39 12.67
N GLN A 90 -7.20 24.36 13.55
CA GLN A 90 -5.84 24.57 14.04
C GLN A 90 -5.33 23.37 14.84
N SER A 91 -6.22 22.66 15.54
CA SER A 91 -5.87 21.49 16.34
C SER A 91 -5.67 20.20 15.54
N ILE A 92 -6.22 20.06 14.33
CA ILE A 92 -6.10 18.84 13.53
C ILE A 92 -5.12 18.97 12.36
N VAL A 93 -4.81 20.20 11.94
CA VAL A 93 -3.87 20.44 10.84
C VAL A 93 -2.45 20.57 11.41
N PRO A 94 -1.52 19.65 11.11
CA PRO A 94 -0.21 19.61 11.78
C PRO A 94 0.63 20.88 11.58
N THR A 95 0.55 21.48 10.38
CA THR A 95 1.28 22.71 10.06
C THR A 95 0.69 23.94 10.76
N CYS A 96 -0.51 23.85 11.31
CA CYS A 96 -1.10 24.87 12.18
C CYS A 96 -0.59 24.72 13.61
N GLN A 97 -0.55 23.48 14.13
CA GLN A 97 -0.05 23.17 15.48
C GLN A 97 1.44 23.52 15.66
N GLN A 98 2.28 23.15 14.69
CA GLN A 98 3.73 23.43 14.77
C GLN A 98 4.03 24.93 14.90
N GLN A 99 3.20 25.78 14.30
CA GLN A 99 3.40 27.22 14.32
C GLN A 99 2.93 27.85 15.64
N SER A 100 1.93 27.26 16.32
CA SER A 100 1.53 27.68 17.67
C SER A 100 2.55 27.27 18.74
N ASP A 101 3.24 26.14 18.55
CA ASP A 101 4.22 25.65 19.52
C ASP A 101 5.56 26.42 19.44
N PHE A 102 5.96 26.87 18.25
CA PHE A 102 7.24 27.57 18.04
C PHE A 102 7.16 29.09 18.24
N VAL A 103 6.04 29.72 17.87
CA VAL A 103 5.87 31.17 18.00
C VAL A 103 5.14 31.44 19.31
N MET A 104 5.87 31.86 20.35
CA MET A 104 5.34 32.23 21.67
C MET A 104 4.04 33.05 21.54
N ALA A 105 2.88 32.39 21.71
CA ALA A 105 1.49 32.80 22.00
C ALA A 105 0.91 34.16 21.53
N THR A 106 1.69 35.00 20.85
CA THR A 106 1.42 36.44 20.71
C THR A 106 0.88 36.79 19.32
N GLN A 107 1.10 35.93 18.33
CA GLN A 107 0.56 36.13 16.97
C GLN A 107 -0.34 34.97 16.57
N LYS A 108 -1.65 35.14 16.80
CA LYS A 108 -2.67 34.20 16.32
C LYS A 108 -2.62 34.14 14.80
N MET A 109 -2.56 32.93 14.25
CA MET A 109 -2.54 32.71 12.81
C MET A 109 -3.80 33.28 12.15
N SER A 110 -3.64 33.90 10.98
CA SER A 110 -4.76 34.52 10.27
C SER A 110 -5.76 33.45 9.80
N LYS A 111 -7.06 33.81 9.75
CA LYS A 111 -8.11 32.92 9.23
C LYS A 111 -7.81 32.42 7.82
N ALA A 112 -7.32 33.31 6.95
CA ALA A 112 -6.93 32.94 5.58
C ALA A 112 -5.81 31.91 5.57
N THR A 113 -4.80 32.06 6.42
CA THR A 113 -3.69 31.11 6.54
C THR A 113 -4.15 29.75 7.05
N VAL A 114 -5.04 29.71 8.05
CA VAL A 114 -5.63 28.44 8.55
C VAL A 114 -6.35 27.71 7.42
N LEU A 115 -7.17 28.41 6.65
CA LEU A 115 -7.89 27.82 5.52
C LEU A 115 -6.93 27.29 4.46
N GLN A 116 -5.90 28.06 4.09
CA GLN A 116 -4.92 27.63 3.09
C GLN A 116 -4.17 26.37 3.55
N LYS A 117 -3.63 26.36 4.77
CA LYS A 117 -2.96 25.18 5.34
C LYS A 117 -3.89 23.96 5.41
N THR A 118 -5.17 24.18 5.67
CA THR A 118 -6.18 23.11 5.67
C THR A 118 -6.39 22.54 4.27
N ILE A 119 -6.49 23.40 3.25
CA ILE A 119 -6.63 22.96 1.84
C ILE A 119 -5.41 22.13 1.44
N ASP A 120 -4.21 22.63 1.74
CA ASP A 120 -2.95 21.93 1.42
C ASP A 120 -2.91 20.56 2.13
N TYR A 121 -3.36 20.49 3.39
CA TYR A 121 -3.40 19.24 4.14
C TYR A 121 -4.44 18.25 3.58
N ILE A 122 -5.61 18.70 3.15
CA ILE A 122 -6.60 17.84 2.47
C ILE A 122 -6.01 17.26 1.17
N GLN A 123 -5.33 18.09 0.38
CA GLN A 123 -4.67 17.64 -0.85
C GLN A 123 -3.57 16.61 -0.55
N PHE A 124 -2.77 16.85 0.48
CA PHE A 124 -1.78 15.89 0.97
C PHE A 124 -2.43 14.58 1.38
N LEU A 125 -3.50 14.60 2.17
CA LEU A 125 -4.23 13.40 2.60
C LEU A 125 -4.80 12.62 1.42
N HIS A 126 -5.33 13.29 0.39
CA HIS A 126 -5.78 12.62 -0.84
C HIS A 126 -4.63 11.92 -1.56
N LYS A 127 -3.47 12.57 -1.67
CA LYS A 127 -2.28 11.97 -2.28
C LYS A 127 -1.78 10.76 -1.49
N GLU A 128 -1.70 10.87 -0.17
CA GLU A 128 -1.22 9.81 0.71
C GLU A 128 -2.19 8.62 0.71
N LYS A 129 -3.50 8.89 0.77
CA LYS A 129 -4.54 7.85 0.64
C LYS A 129 -4.41 7.10 -0.68
N LYS A 130 -4.27 7.81 -1.80
CA LYS A 130 -4.10 7.19 -3.12
C LYS A 130 -2.86 6.30 -3.18
N LYS A 131 -1.73 6.78 -2.64
CA LYS A 131 -0.49 6.00 -2.55
C LYS A 131 -0.70 4.71 -1.73
N GLN A 132 -1.33 4.81 -0.57
CA GLN A 132 -1.64 3.63 0.26
C GLN A 132 -2.55 2.63 -0.46
N GLU A 133 -3.54 3.10 -1.21
CA GLU A 133 -4.41 2.24 -2.03
C GLU A 133 -3.63 1.50 -3.13
N GLU A 134 -2.68 2.16 -3.79
CA GLU A 134 -1.77 1.58 -4.79
C GLU A 134 -0.83 0.54 -4.16
N ASP A 135 -0.25 0.83 -3.00
CA ASP A 135 0.63 -0.08 -2.25
C ASP A 135 -0.13 -1.35 -1.83
N VAL A 136 -1.36 -1.20 -1.30
CA VAL A 136 -2.23 -2.32 -0.94
C VAL A 136 -2.57 -3.17 -2.15
N SER A 137 -2.87 -2.55 -3.30
CA SER A 137 -3.13 -3.26 -4.56
C SER A 137 -1.92 -4.08 -5.00
N THR A 138 -0.72 -3.51 -4.91
CA THR A 138 0.54 -4.17 -5.27
C THR A 138 0.84 -5.35 -4.35
N LEU A 139 0.78 -5.15 -3.04
CA LEU A 139 1.00 -6.20 -2.04
C LEU A 139 0.00 -7.37 -2.21
N ARG A 140 -1.26 -7.10 -2.55
CA ARG A 140 -2.24 -8.15 -2.84
C ARG A 140 -1.85 -9.00 -4.05
N LYS A 141 -1.30 -8.39 -5.11
CA LYS A 141 -0.80 -9.11 -6.29
C LYS A 141 0.41 -9.97 -5.94
N GLU A 142 1.34 -9.45 -5.14
CA GLU A 142 2.51 -10.21 -4.68
C GLU A 142 2.11 -11.41 -3.84
N VAL A 143 1.20 -11.24 -2.88
CA VAL A 143 0.66 -12.34 -2.07
C VAL A 143 0.01 -13.41 -2.95
N MET A 144 -0.74 -13.00 -3.99
CA MET A 144 -1.33 -13.95 -4.93
C MET A 144 -0.26 -14.72 -5.72
N ALA A 145 0.76 -14.03 -6.24
CA ALA A 145 1.86 -14.68 -6.95
C ALA A 145 2.61 -15.67 -6.05
N LEU A 146 2.93 -15.28 -4.82
CA LEU A 146 3.58 -16.15 -3.84
C LEU A 146 2.73 -17.37 -3.48
N LYS A 147 1.41 -17.21 -3.36
CA LYS A 147 0.49 -18.34 -3.15
C LYS A 147 0.50 -19.31 -4.33
N ILE A 148 0.49 -18.80 -5.57
CA ILE A 148 0.57 -19.63 -6.78
C ILE A 148 1.90 -20.39 -6.80
N MET A 149 3.02 -19.72 -6.54
CA MET A 149 4.34 -20.35 -6.47
C MET A 149 4.38 -21.44 -5.40
N LYS A 150 3.89 -21.14 -4.19
CA LYS A 150 3.80 -22.13 -3.10
C LYS A 150 3.00 -23.36 -3.53
N THR A 151 1.81 -23.18 -4.08
CA THR A 151 0.98 -24.30 -4.56
C THR A 151 1.70 -25.11 -5.65
N ASN A 152 2.40 -24.44 -6.57
CA ASN A 152 3.19 -25.12 -7.60
C ASN A 152 4.32 -25.98 -7.00
N TYR A 153 5.07 -25.45 -6.03
CA TYR A 153 6.10 -26.21 -5.32
C TYR A 153 5.52 -27.39 -4.53
N GLU A 154 4.39 -27.19 -3.84
CA GLU A 154 3.70 -28.27 -3.13
C GLU A 154 3.26 -29.39 -4.08
N HIS A 155 2.80 -29.04 -5.30
CA HIS A 155 2.46 -30.02 -6.32
C HIS A 155 3.70 -30.79 -6.81
N ILE A 156 4.82 -30.11 -7.06
CA ILE A 156 6.08 -30.76 -7.47
C ILE A 156 6.56 -31.73 -6.38
N VAL A 157 6.56 -31.29 -5.12
CA VAL A 157 6.99 -32.12 -3.98
C VAL A 157 6.10 -33.35 -3.82
N LYS A 158 4.78 -33.18 -3.89
CA LYS A 158 3.83 -34.31 -3.83
C LYS A 158 4.02 -35.28 -5.01
N ALA A 159 4.25 -34.77 -6.22
CA ALA A 159 4.51 -35.61 -7.39
C ALA A 159 5.80 -36.44 -7.20
N HIS A 160 6.85 -35.85 -6.63
CA HIS A 160 8.08 -36.57 -6.28
C HIS A 160 7.89 -37.59 -5.16
N GLN A 161 7.08 -37.29 -4.13
CA GLN A 161 6.79 -38.21 -3.03
C GLN A 161 5.90 -39.39 -3.45
N ASN A 162 4.93 -39.14 -4.34
CA ASN A 162 4.02 -40.17 -4.85
C ASN A 162 4.66 -41.05 -5.94
N ASN A 163 5.89 -40.75 -6.35
CA ASN A 163 6.68 -41.58 -7.26
C ASN A 163 7.92 -42.16 -6.55
N PRO A 164 7.77 -43.18 -5.70
CA PRO A 164 8.89 -43.78 -4.97
C PRO A 164 9.96 -44.43 -5.88
N GLN A 165 9.69 -44.61 -7.18
CA GLN A 165 10.68 -45.07 -8.17
C GLN A 165 11.63 -43.96 -8.68
N GLN A 166 11.36 -42.67 -8.43
CA GLN A 166 12.32 -41.60 -8.78
C GLN A 166 13.37 -41.36 -7.69
N GLY A 167 13.26 -42.01 -6.53
CA GLY A 167 14.36 -42.12 -5.57
C GLY A 167 15.45 -43.09 -6.00
N SER A 168 15.14 -44.05 -6.89
CA SER A 168 16.12 -45.02 -7.41
C SER A 168 16.89 -44.54 -8.66
N GLU A 169 16.48 -43.43 -9.27
CA GLU A 169 17.20 -42.77 -10.38
C GLU A 169 18.09 -41.62 -9.87
N GLN A 170 18.18 -41.45 -8.55
CA GLN A 170 19.20 -40.62 -7.92
C GLN A 170 20.52 -41.40 -7.96
N VAL A 171 21.42 -40.96 -8.83
CA VAL A 171 22.83 -41.35 -8.80
C VAL A 171 23.33 -41.32 -7.34
N SER A 172 23.85 -42.44 -6.85
CA SER A 172 24.29 -42.59 -5.45
C SER A 172 25.20 -41.43 -5.04
N ASP A 173 25.11 -40.98 -3.80
CA ASP A 173 25.96 -39.90 -3.28
C ASP A 173 27.45 -40.24 -3.48
N GLN A 174 27.82 -41.53 -3.44
CA GLN A 174 29.16 -42.00 -3.77
C GLN A 174 29.61 -41.60 -5.19
N VAL A 175 28.69 -41.68 -6.16
CA VAL A 175 28.97 -41.33 -7.56
C VAL A 175 28.95 -39.81 -7.75
N LYS A 176 28.09 -39.08 -7.02
CA LYS A 176 28.15 -37.61 -6.99
C LYS A 176 29.50 -37.13 -6.44
N PHE A 177 29.98 -37.75 -5.36
CA PHE A 177 31.29 -37.48 -4.78
C PHE A 177 32.43 -37.83 -5.74
N SER A 178 32.37 -38.97 -6.45
CA SER A 178 33.42 -39.34 -7.40
C SER A 178 33.49 -38.39 -8.60
N VAL A 179 32.34 -37.91 -9.11
CA VAL A 179 32.31 -36.91 -10.18
C VAL A 179 32.83 -35.57 -9.69
N PHE A 180 32.40 -35.11 -8.52
CA PHE A 180 32.92 -33.89 -7.92
C PHE A 180 34.43 -33.95 -7.70
N GLN A 181 34.93 -35.06 -7.14
CA GLN A 181 36.34 -35.28 -6.93
C GLN A 181 37.11 -35.24 -8.26
N SER A 182 36.63 -35.92 -9.29
CA SER A 182 37.25 -35.91 -10.63
C SER A 182 37.33 -34.51 -11.24
N ILE A 183 36.26 -33.71 -11.10
CA ILE A 183 36.24 -32.31 -11.55
C ILE A 183 37.25 -31.48 -10.75
N MET A 184 37.27 -31.61 -9.42
CA MET A 184 38.20 -30.87 -8.56
C MET A 184 39.66 -31.24 -8.82
N ASP A 185 39.96 -32.52 -9.00
CA ASP A 185 41.29 -33.01 -9.31
C ASP A 185 41.76 -32.51 -10.69
N SER A 186 40.88 -32.51 -11.68
CA SER A 186 41.17 -31.95 -13.02
C SER A 186 41.43 -30.44 -12.98
N LEU A 187 40.58 -29.69 -12.26
CA LEU A 187 40.75 -28.25 -12.08
C LEU A 187 42.05 -27.95 -11.33
N PHE A 188 42.35 -28.70 -10.27
CA PHE A 188 43.58 -28.52 -9.49
C PHE A 188 44.84 -28.80 -10.32
N GLN A 189 44.84 -29.87 -11.13
CA GLN A 189 45.96 -30.16 -12.03
C GLN A 189 46.15 -29.06 -13.07
N SER A 190 45.06 -28.58 -13.67
CA SER A 190 45.13 -27.48 -14.65
C SER A 190 45.62 -26.17 -14.02
N PHE A 191 45.19 -25.87 -12.79
CA PHE A 191 45.67 -24.73 -12.01
C PHE A 191 47.17 -24.85 -11.75
N SER A 192 47.62 -26.00 -11.24
CA SER A 192 49.03 -26.24 -10.92
C SER A 192 49.94 -26.17 -12.15
N ALA A 193 49.43 -26.47 -13.35
CA ALA A 193 50.19 -26.42 -14.59
C ALA A 193 50.24 -25.02 -15.23
N SER A 194 49.20 -24.21 -15.03
CA SER A 194 49.01 -22.93 -15.74
C SER A 194 49.27 -21.69 -14.88
N VAL A 195 49.22 -21.83 -13.55
CA VAL A 195 49.40 -20.71 -12.61
C VAL A 195 50.82 -20.71 -12.05
N SER A 196 51.60 -19.71 -12.48
CA SER A 196 52.93 -19.41 -11.96
C SER A 196 52.84 -18.52 -10.72
N VAL A 197 53.62 -18.84 -9.67
CA VAL A 197 53.66 -18.10 -8.39
C VAL A 197 54.91 -17.24 -8.21
N ASN A 198 55.61 -16.92 -9.30
CA ASN A 198 56.92 -16.24 -9.26
C ASN A 198 56.83 -14.74 -8.90
N SER A 199 55.69 -14.09 -9.13
CA SER A 199 55.41 -12.71 -8.69
C SER A 199 53.90 -12.47 -8.53
N PHE A 200 53.50 -11.49 -7.73
CA PHE A 200 52.07 -11.18 -7.53
C PHE A 200 51.36 -10.77 -8.83
N GLN A 201 52.06 -10.03 -9.70
CA GLN A 201 51.51 -9.56 -10.96
C GLN A 201 51.29 -10.74 -11.94
N GLU A 202 52.27 -11.64 -12.03
CA GLU A 202 52.18 -12.87 -12.84
C GLU A 202 51.12 -13.83 -12.29
N LEU A 203 51.07 -14.02 -10.97
CA LEU A 203 50.04 -14.80 -10.30
C LEU A 203 48.64 -14.27 -10.63
N SER A 204 48.42 -12.96 -10.47
CA SER A 204 47.11 -12.36 -10.74
C SER A 204 46.69 -12.54 -12.21
N ALA A 205 47.61 -12.31 -13.17
CA ALA A 205 47.33 -12.48 -14.59
C ALA A 205 47.05 -13.95 -14.96
N CYS A 206 47.88 -14.88 -14.49
CA CYS A 206 47.72 -16.31 -14.76
C CYS A 206 46.43 -16.87 -14.15
N VAL A 207 46.05 -16.45 -12.94
CA VAL A 207 44.80 -16.89 -12.30
C VAL A 207 43.58 -16.38 -13.06
N PHE A 208 43.56 -15.11 -13.50
CA PHE A 208 42.45 -14.59 -14.30
C PHE A 208 42.32 -15.33 -15.64
N SER A 209 43.42 -15.52 -16.36
CA SER A 209 43.40 -16.28 -17.62
C SER A 209 42.98 -17.74 -17.42
N TRP A 210 43.43 -18.39 -16.35
CA TRP A 210 43.06 -19.76 -16.03
C TRP A 210 41.55 -19.90 -15.74
N ILE A 211 40.98 -19.01 -14.91
CA ILE A 211 39.54 -19.03 -14.59
C ILE A 211 38.70 -18.86 -15.87
N GLU A 212 39.06 -17.90 -16.74
CA GLU A 212 38.32 -17.64 -17.97
C GLU A 212 38.39 -18.80 -18.97
N GLU A 213 39.48 -19.57 -18.97
CA GLU A 213 39.69 -20.68 -19.90
C GLU A 213 39.12 -22.01 -19.37
N HIS A 214 39.29 -22.31 -18.08
CA HIS A 214 39.05 -23.64 -17.52
C HIS A 214 37.82 -23.74 -16.61
N CYS A 215 37.27 -22.64 -16.10
CA CYS A 215 36.11 -22.67 -15.18
C CYS A 215 34.75 -22.37 -15.85
N LYS A 216 34.66 -22.46 -17.19
CA LYS A 216 33.40 -22.20 -17.90
C LYS A 216 32.37 -23.33 -17.69
N PRO A 217 31.05 -23.02 -17.66
CA PRO A 217 30.00 -24.00 -17.38
C PRO A 217 30.07 -25.25 -18.26
N GLN A 218 30.46 -25.11 -19.53
CA GLN A 218 30.60 -26.23 -20.44
C GLN A 218 31.61 -27.28 -19.98
N TYR A 219 32.75 -26.90 -19.38
CA TYR A 219 33.79 -27.86 -18.97
C TYR A 219 33.45 -28.57 -17.67
N VAL A 220 32.66 -27.92 -16.80
CA VAL A 220 32.18 -28.50 -15.54
C VAL A 220 30.99 -29.44 -15.77
N LEU A 221 30.16 -29.18 -16.80
CA LEU A 221 28.95 -29.95 -17.10
C LEU A 221 29.17 -31.16 -18.03
N ILE A 222 30.25 -31.20 -18.82
CA ILE A 222 30.57 -32.33 -19.72
C ILE A 222 30.85 -33.63 -18.93
N PRO A 223 31.69 -33.63 -17.87
CA PRO A 223 31.90 -34.84 -17.06
C PRO A 223 30.60 -35.35 -16.45
N ILE A 224 29.74 -34.43 -15.96
CA ILE A 224 28.43 -34.76 -15.38
C ILE A 224 27.49 -35.41 -16.42
N ARG A 225 27.57 -35.01 -17.69
CA ARG A 225 26.80 -35.66 -18.77
C ARG A 225 27.36 -37.02 -19.16
N GLN A 226 28.69 -37.19 -19.24
CA GLN A 226 29.31 -38.46 -19.58
C GLN A 226 29.07 -39.54 -18.52
N SER A 227 29.15 -39.19 -17.23
CA SER A 227 28.86 -40.13 -16.13
C SER A 227 27.41 -40.61 -16.09
N ASN A 228 26.46 -39.84 -16.63
CA ASN A 228 25.06 -40.26 -16.77
C ASN A 228 24.84 -41.20 -17.97
N LEU A 229 25.72 -41.17 -18.98
CA LEU A 229 25.64 -42.03 -20.18
C LEU A 229 26.25 -43.42 -19.96
N GLU A 230 27.25 -43.56 -19.08
CA GLU A 230 27.88 -44.86 -18.75
C GLU A 230 27.05 -45.71 -17.77
N MET A 231 25.96 -45.16 -17.22
CA MET A 231 25.05 -45.83 -16.27
C MET A 231 23.79 -46.42 -16.93
N HIS A 232 23.70 -46.37 -18.27
CA HIS A 232 22.65 -47.01 -19.09
C HIS A 232 23.27 -47.96 -20.11
#